data_AF-A0AAU8C9H7-F1
#
_entry.id   AF-A0AAU8C9H7-F1
#
_cell.length_a   1.000
_cell.length_b   1.000
_cell.length_c   1.000
_cell.angle_alpha   90.00
_cell.angle_beta   90.00
_cell.angle_gamma   90.00
#
_symmetry.space_group_name_H-M   'P 1'
#
loop_
_entity.id
_entity.type
_entity.pdbx_description
1 polymer ?
#
loop_
_entity_poly.entity_id
_entity_poly.type
_entity_poly.pdbx_seq_one_letter_code
_entity_poly.pdbx_strand_id
1 'polypeptide(L)'
;MYVIGTVALLANVVGTYRAGDRARTRRLALVLGAYLWLAFPVPWAPLVLLFPETVPGAAIELAAIDGLVFGWMLQLAMAFLPAVVVSLGNETQDVVSLLDMGVETVGRPSWVQIASVNVGMLALWGTAVPPLAGLTDPLTLVGYLLIAVAWAFLVADLWTALTPRAPVTGPATESLSE
;
A
#
# COMPACT_ATOMS: atom_id res chain seq x y z
N MET A 1 10.41 -17.74 16.72
CA MET A 1 11.26 -17.37 15.56
C MET A 1 10.56 -16.38 14.64
N TYR A 2 9.41 -16.72 14.03
CA TYR A 2 8.73 -15.82 13.06
C TYR A 2 8.26 -14.48 13.66
N VAL A 3 7.54 -14.50 14.80
CA VAL A 3 7.08 -13.29 15.51
C VAL A 3 8.23 -12.38 15.94
N ILE A 4 9.33 -12.97 16.42
CA ILE A 4 10.54 -12.23 16.83
C ILE A 4 11.19 -11.58 15.61
N GLY A 5 11.25 -12.28 14.48
CA GLY A 5 11.73 -11.75 13.20
C GLY A 5 10.89 -10.57 12.72
N THR A 6 9.56 -10.70 12.72
CA THR A 6 8.64 -9.62 12.31
C THR A 6 8.73 -8.41 13.23
N VAL A 7 8.80 -8.62 14.54
CA VAL A 7 8.95 -7.54 15.53
C VAL A 7 10.31 -6.85 15.42
N ALA A 8 11.40 -7.61 15.22
CA ALA A 8 12.73 -7.05 15.01
C ALA A 8 12.80 -6.24 13.71
N LEU A 9 12.13 -6.71 12.65
CA LEU A 9 12.05 -6.01 11.36
C LEU A 9 11.22 -4.72 11.50
N LEU A 10 10.08 -4.76 12.20
CA LEU A 10 9.29 -3.58 12.56
C LEU A 10 10.09 -2.57 13.40
N ALA A 11 10.83 -3.03 14.41
CA ALA A 11 11.67 -2.18 15.24
C ALA A 11 12.78 -1.51 14.43
N ASN A 12 13.39 -2.23 13.48
CA ASN A 12 14.43 -1.71 12.61
C ASN A 12 13.87 -0.68 11.60
N VAL A 13 12.66 -0.91 11.06
CA VAL A 13 11.95 0.05 10.19
C VAL A 13 11.53 1.31 10.96
N VAL A 14 11.06 1.17 12.20
CA VAL A 14 10.70 2.33 13.05
C VAL A 14 11.96 3.09 13.51
N GLY A 15 13.06 2.38 13.80
CA GLY A 15 14.35 2.98 14.14
C GLY A 15 14.93 3.80 12.99
N THR A 16 14.91 3.25 11.78
CA THR A 16 15.33 3.96 10.56
C THR A 16 14.40 5.12 10.20
N TYR A 17 13.08 5.01 10.46
CA TYR A 17 12.14 6.11 10.30
C TYR A 17 12.46 7.32 11.19
N ARG A 18 12.84 7.08 12.47
CA ARG A 18 13.20 8.18 13.39
C ARG A 18 14.49 8.89 13.01
N ALA A 19 15.36 8.25 12.23
CA ALA A 19 16.62 8.80 11.76
C ALA A 19 16.57 9.38 10.34
N GLY A 20 15.43 9.28 9.63
CA GLY A 20 15.33 9.53 8.19
C GLY A 20 14.54 10.78 7.78
N ASP A 21 14.77 11.22 6.54
CA ASP A 21 14.20 12.42 5.91
C ASP A 21 12.67 12.31 5.66
N ARG A 22 11.94 13.42 5.89
CA ARG A 22 10.46 13.51 5.86
C ARG A 22 9.86 13.20 4.48
N ALA A 23 10.68 13.24 3.42
CA ALA A 23 10.27 12.88 2.07
C ALA A 23 9.81 11.41 1.94
N ARG A 24 10.33 10.50 2.79
CA ARG A 24 10.03 9.05 2.75
C ARG A 24 8.87 8.62 3.65
N THR A 25 8.31 9.54 4.44
CA THR A 25 7.30 9.23 5.47
C THR A 25 6.08 8.48 4.94
N ARG A 26 5.57 8.85 3.75
CA ARG A 26 4.34 8.26 3.20
C ARG A 26 4.55 6.86 2.63
N ARG A 27 5.65 6.64 1.90
CA ARG A 27 6.04 5.30 1.44
C ARG A 27 6.32 4.39 2.62
N LEU A 28 7.01 4.89 3.64
CA LEU A 28 7.25 4.14 4.86
C LEU A 28 5.95 3.78 5.60
N ALA A 29 4.95 4.67 5.60
CA ALA A 29 3.63 4.34 6.14
C ALA A 29 2.93 3.20 5.38
N LEU A 30 3.04 3.12 4.05
CA LEU A 30 2.55 1.97 3.27
C LEU A 30 3.27 0.69 3.70
N VAL A 31 4.61 0.72 3.80
CA VAL A 31 5.42 -0.43 4.22
C VAL A 31 5.08 -0.87 5.64
N LEU A 32 4.98 0.06 6.59
CA LEU A 32 4.61 -0.24 7.97
C LEU A 32 3.21 -0.83 8.06
N GLY A 33 2.24 -0.24 7.36
CA GLY A 33 0.89 -0.80 7.33
C GLY A 33 0.87 -2.20 6.70
N ALA A 34 1.72 -2.47 5.71
CA ALA A 34 1.82 -3.80 5.13
C ALA A 34 2.37 -4.84 6.12
N TYR A 35 3.40 -4.48 6.90
CA TYR A 35 3.90 -5.34 7.95
C TYR A 35 2.92 -5.51 9.11
N LEU A 36 2.12 -4.48 9.41
CA LEU A 36 1.02 -4.60 10.37
C LEU A 36 0.03 -5.67 9.91
N TRP A 37 -0.44 -5.62 8.65
CA TRP A 37 -1.40 -6.58 8.12
C TRP A 37 -0.83 -7.99 7.92
N LEU A 38 0.48 -8.13 7.68
CA LEU A 38 1.16 -9.42 7.71
C LEU A 38 1.14 -10.05 9.11
N ALA A 39 1.34 -9.24 10.15
CA ALA A 39 1.41 -9.71 11.52
C ALA A 39 0.02 -9.91 12.15
N PHE A 40 -0.99 -9.17 11.69
CA PHE A 40 -2.31 -9.12 12.31
C PHE A 40 -3.04 -10.48 12.41
N PRO A 41 -2.96 -11.42 11.44
CA PRO A 41 -3.57 -12.74 11.57
C PRO A 41 -2.91 -13.63 12.64
N VAL A 42 -1.63 -13.40 12.95
CA VAL A 42 -0.81 -14.33 13.74
C VAL A 42 -1.37 -14.62 15.15
N PRO A 43 -1.87 -13.62 15.91
CA PRO A 43 -2.47 -13.88 17.22
C PRO A 43 -3.78 -14.69 17.15
N TRP A 44 -4.49 -14.67 16.02
CA TRP A 44 -5.77 -15.36 15.87
C TRP A 44 -5.61 -16.85 15.58
N ALA A 45 -4.55 -17.25 14.87
CA ALA A 45 -4.28 -18.65 14.54
C ALA A 45 -4.34 -19.61 15.75
N PRO A 46 -3.65 -19.37 16.89
CA PRO A 46 -3.78 -20.23 18.05
C PRO A 46 -5.17 -20.19 18.69
N LEU A 47 -5.88 -19.06 18.63
CA LEU A 47 -7.23 -18.95 19.19
C LEU A 47 -8.24 -19.80 18.40
N VAL A 48 -8.16 -19.79 17.07
CA VAL A 48 -8.97 -20.65 16.19
C VAL A 48 -8.73 -22.13 16.49
N LEU A 49 -7.46 -22.51 16.73
CA LEU A 49 -7.09 -23.90 17.01
C LEU A 49 -7.50 -24.36 18.42
N LEU A 50 -7.41 -23.49 19.42
CA LEU A 50 -7.70 -23.84 20.82
C LEU A 50 -9.19 -23.73 21.16
N PHE A 51 -9.92 -22.86 20.45
CA PHE A 51 -11.31 -22.52 20.76
C PHE A 51 -12.22 -22.53 19.51
N PRO A 52 -12.33 -23.67 18.80
CA PRO A 52 -13.04 -23.74 17.52
C PRO A 52 -14.55 -23.44 17.61
N GLU A 53 -15.17 -23.70 18.77
CA GLU A 53 -16.62 -23.49 18.97
C GLU A 53 -17.00 -22.04 19.29
N THR A 54 -16.04 -21.22 19.73
CA THR A 54 -16.29 -19.83 20.13
C THR A 54 -15.68 -18.82 19.18
N VAL A 55 -14.66 -19.21 18.42
CA VAL A 55 -13.96 -18.34 17.48
C VAL A 55 -14.42 -18.66 16.05
N PRO A 56 -14.87 -17.68 15.25
CA PRO A 56 -15.38 -17.93 13.91
C PRO A 56 -14.22 -18.22 12.93
N GLY A 57 -13.72 -19.45 12.95
CA GLY A 57 -12.51 -19.86 12.23
C GLY A 57 -12.55 -19.56 10.73
N ALA A 58 -13.63 -19.96 10.04
CA ALA A 58 -13.77 -19.74 8.60
C ALA A 58 -13.81 -18.25 8.22
N ALA A 59 -14.48 -17.41 9.03
CA ALA A 59 -14.53 -15.97 8.78
C ALA A 59 -13.17 -15.31 9.02
N ILE A 60 -12.45 -15.72 10.07
CA ILE A 60 -11.09 -15.25 10.35
C ILE A 60 -10.12 -15.68 9.25
N GLU A 61 -10.23 -16.91 8.75
CA GLU A 61 -9.40 -17.40 7.65
C GLU A 61 -9.58 -16.56 6.39
N LEU A 62 -10.83 -16.26 6.02
CA LEU A 62 -11.13 -15.41 4.88
C LEU A 62 -10.59 -13.99 5.08
N ALA A 63 -10.85 -13.38 6.23
CA ALA A 63 -10.32 -12.05 6.57
C ALA A 63 -8.77 -12.02 6.60
N ALA A 64 -8.13 -13.12 7.01
CA ALA A 64 -6.69 -13.26 7.00
C ALA A 64 -6.13 -13.32 5.57
N ILE A 65 -6.78 -14.05 4.66
CA ILE A 65 -6.41 -14.08 3.24
C ILE A 65 -6.50 -12.67 2.64
N ASP A 66 -7.61 -11.98 2.87
CA ASP A 66 -7.79 -10.60 2.42
C ASP A 66 -6.70 -9.68 3.02
N GLY A 67 -6.38 -9.84 4.31
CA GLY A 67 -5.30 -9.13 4.99
C GLY A 67 -3.94 -9.35 4.37
N LEU A 68 -3.62 -10.58 3.98
CA LEU A 68 -2.35 -10.91 3.35
C LEU A 68 -2.27 -10.39 1.91
N VAL A 69 -3.36 -10.51 1.14
CA VAL A 69 -3.38 -10.07 -0.25
C VAL A 69 -3.44 -8.55 -0.34
N PHE A 70 -4.48 -7.93 0.21
CA PHE A 70 -4.73 -6.49 0.05
C PHE A 70 -3.91 -5.66 1.04
N GLY A 71 -3.87 -6.10 2.29
CA GLY A 71 -3.21 -5.36 3.37
C GLY A 71 -1.69 -5.47 3.33
N TRP A 72 -1.13 -6.63 2.94
CA TRP A 72 0.32 -6.83 2.89
C TRP A 72 0.90 -6.77 1.47
N MET A 73 0.59 -7.74 0.60
CA MET A 73 1.25 -7.87 -0.70
C MET A 73 0.98 -6.65 -1.60
N LEU A 74 -0.28 -6.30 -1.77
CA LEU A 74 -0.69 -5.18 -2.62
C LEU A 74 -0.30 -3.83 -2.02
N GLN A 75 -0.35 -3.67 -0.70
CA GLN A 75 0.12 -2.45 -0.06
C GLN A 75 1.64 -2.26 -0.18
N LEU A 76 2.43 -3.33 -0.13
CA LEU A 76 3.85 -3.27 -0.48
C LEU A 76 4.05 -2.95 -1.96
N ALA A 77 3.27 -3.54 -2.86
CA ALA A 77 3.33 -3.22 -4.28
C ALA A 77 3.10 -1.71 -4.49
N MET A 78 2.11 -1.10 -3.82
CA MET A 78 1.89 0.35 -3.91
C MET A 78 3.11 1.19 -3.47
N ALA A 79 3.90 0.70 -2.51
CA ALA A 79 5.09 1.40 -2.06
C ALA A 79 6.23 1.36 -3.09
N PHE A 80 6.36 0.28 -3.86
CA PHE A 80 7.55 0.00 -4.67
C PHE A 80 7.31 0.03 -6.19
N LEU A 81 6.07 -0.13 -6.66
CA LEU A 81 5.73 -0.17 -8.08
C LEU A 81 6.23 1.07 -8.86
N PRO A 82 6.16 2.31 -8.32
CA PRO A 82 6.76 3.46 -8.99
C PRO A 82 8.26 3.32 -9.30
N ALA A 83 9.03 2.74 -8.39
CA ALA A 83 10.47 2.53 -8.60
C ALA A 83 10.74 1.45 -9.66
N VAL A 84 9.93 0.39 -9.67
CA VAL A 84 10.02 -0.68 -10.67
C VAL A 84 9.73 -0.13 -12.07
N VAL A 85 8.69 0.68 -12.22
CA VAL A 85 8.32 1.28 -13.51
C VAL A 85 9.44 2.14 -14.07
N VAL A 86 10.11 2.93 -13.22
CA VAL A 86 11.24 3.77 -13.66
C VAL A 86 12.50 2.95 -13.98
N SER A 87 12.73 1.83 -13.27
CA SER A 87 13.88 0.96 -13.54
C SER A 87 13.83 0.30 -14.92
N LEU A 88 12.63 0.10 -15.49
CA LEU A 88 12.48 -0.46 -16.84
C LEU A 88 13.09 0.44 -17.92
N GLY A 89 13.26 1.74 -17.64
CA GLY A 89 13.89 2.69 -18.55
C GLY A 89 15.36 3.00 -18.23
N ASN A 90 15.93 2.46 -17.16
CA ASN A 90 17.26 2.84 -16.66
C ASN A 90 18.04 1.60 -16.17
N GLU A 91 19.07 1.17 -16.91
CA GLU A 91 19.73 -0.12 -16.68
C GLU A 91 20.75 -0.17 -15.50
N THR A 92 21.04 0.92 -14.80
CA THR A 92 22.21 0.93 -13.88
C THR A 92 22.13 1.87 -12.68
N GLN A 93 21.03 1.88 -11.93
CA GLN A 93 20.92 2.70 -10.72
C GLN A 93 20.74 1.88 -9.44
N ASP A 94 21.34 2.37 -8.33
CA ASP A 94 21.13 1.82 -7.00
C ASP A 94 19.66 1.94 -6.56
N VAL A 95 19.23 1.06 -5.65
CA VAL A 95 17.85 0.98 -5.17
C VAL A 95 17.38 2.30 -4.57
N VAL A 96 18.25 3.02 -3.85
CA VAL A 96 17.88 4.32 -3.26
C VAL A 96 17.61 5.34 -4.37
N SER A 97 18.42 5.36 -5.42
CA SER A 97 18.23 6.25 -6.57
C SER A 97 16.95 5.92 -7.34
N LEU A 98 16.65 4.64 -7.56
CA LEU A 98 15.37 4.22 -8.16
C LEU A 98 14.16 4.65 -7.34
N LEU A 99 14.27 4.58 -6.01
CA LEU A 99 13.20 5.00 -5.11
C LEU A 99 12.95 6.50 -5.16
N ASP A 100 14.01 7.31 -5.21
CA ASP A 100 13.92 8.77 -5.28
C ASP A 100 13.43 9.22 -6.67
N MET A 101 13.94 8.63 -7.76
CA MET A 101 13.44 8.89 -9.12
C MET A 101 11.97 8.50 -9.27
N GLY A 102 11.55 7.36 -8.72
CA GLY A 102 10.14 6.96 -8.73
C GLY A 102 9.24 7.97 -8.03
N VAL A 103 9.73 8.65 -6.98
CA VAL A 103 9.00 9.75 -6.35
C VAL A 103 8.96 10.99 -7.23
N GLU A 104 10.03 11.28 -7.95
CA GLU A 104 10.13 12.46 -8.83
C GLU A 104 9.26 12.32 -10.09
N THR A 105 9.23 11.13 -10.70
CA THR A 105 8.48 10.87 -11.94
C THR A 105 7.02 10.56 -11.70
N VAL A 106 6.71 9.66 -10.75
CA VAL A 106 5.32 9.20 -10.50
C VAL A 106 4.65 10.04 -9.42
N GLY A 107 5.42 10.58 -8.48
CA GLY A 107 4.89 11.32 -7.35
C GLY A 107 4.94 10.54 -6.03
N ARG A 108 4.50 11.19 -4.96
CA ARG A 108 4.47 10.61 -3.61
C ARG A 108 3.08 10.03 -3.33
N PRO A 109 2.99 8.84 -2.68
CA PRO A 109 1.72 8.32 -2.20
C PRO A 109 0.96 9.35 -1.39
N SER A 110 -0.35 9.46 -1.58
CA SER A 110 -1.18 10.41 -0.83
C SER A 110 -1.58 9.85 0.53
N TRP A 111 -1.82 10.71 1.51
CA TRP A 111 -2.36 10.27 2.81
C TRP A 111 -3.78 9.68 2.67
N VAL A 112 -4.56 10.16 1.70
CA VAL A 112 -5.89 9.62 1.39
C VAL A 112 -5.77 8.18 0.92
N GLN A 113 -4.83 7.89 0.02
CA GLN A 113 -4.55 6.53 -0.44
C GLN A 113 -4.17 5.60 0.74
N ILE A 114 -3.26 6.05 1.60
CA ILE A 114 -2.82 5.29 2.77
C ILE A 114 -3.98 5.05 3.74
N ALA A 115 -4.76 6.08 4.05
CA ALA A 115 -5.92 5.95 4.93
C ALA A 115 -6.96 5.00 4.32
N SER A 116 -7.24 5.15 3.02
CA SER A 116 -8.24 4.37 2.30
C SER A 116 -7.91 2.87 2.32
N VAL A 117 -6.67 2.47 2.02
CA VAL A 117 -6.31 1.04 2.07
C VAL A 117 -6.41 0.47 3.49
N ASN A 118 -5.98 1.21 4.51
CA ASN A 118 -6.00 0.71 5.89
C ASN A 118 -7.41 0.68 6.48
N VAL A 119 -8.27 1.67 6.18
CA VAL A 119 -9.68 1.64 6.58
C VAL A 119 -10.44 0.55 5.82
N GLY A 120 -10.14 0.36 4.53
CA GLY A 120 -10.68 -0.75 3.76
C GLY A 120 -10.31 -2.10 4.38
N MET A 121 -9.06 -2.26 4.83
CA MET A 121 -8.64 -3.46 5.52
C MET A 121 -9.32 -3.68 6.87
N LEU A 122 -9.53 -2.61 7.65
CA LEU A 122 -10.30 -2.70 8.88
C LEU A 122 -11.75 -3.14 8.62
N ALA A 123 -12.37 -2.66 7.53
CA ALA A 123 -13.70 -3.08 7.15
C ALA A 123 -13.76 -4.58 6.80
N LEU A 124 -12.79 -5.06 5.98
CA LEU A 124 -12.69 -6.48 5.64
C LEU A 124 -12.45 -7.36 6.88
N TRP A 125 -11.57 -6.95 7.79
CA TRP A 125 -11.38 -7.64 9.07
C TRP A 125 -12.62 -7.60 9.97
N GLY A 126 -13.40 -6.53 9.90
CA GLY A 126 -14.67 -6.39 10.62
C GLY A 126 -15.68 -7.48 10.27
N THR A 127 -15.61 -8.06 9.07
CA THR A 127 -16.49 -9.17 8.65
C THR A 127 -16.32 -10.43 9.50
N ALA A 128 -15.15 -10.62 10.12
CA ALA A 128 -14.86 -11.73 11.00
C ALA A 128 -15.22 -11.48 12.48
N VAL A 129 -15.78 -10.31 12.80
CA VAL A 129 -16.11 -9.89 14.17
C VAL A 129 -17.57 -10.24 14.47
N PRO A 130 -17.87 -11.14 15.43
CA PRO A 130 -19.25 -11.63 15.63
C PRO A 130 -20.29 -10.53 15.90
N PRO A 131 -20.01 -9.48 16.69
CA PRO A 131 -20.91 -8.34 16.84
C PRO A 131 -21.29 -7.60 15.54
N LEU A 132 -20.49 -7.75 14.47
CA LEU A 132 -20.68 -7.09 13.19
C LEU A 132 -21.22 -8.02 12.10
N ALA A 133 -21.63 -9.25 12.44
CA ALA A 133 -22.08 -10.24 11.46
C ALA A 133 -23.29 -9.78 10.61
N GLY A 134 -24.14 -8.89 11.15
CA GLY A 134 -25.24 -8.29 10.39
C GLY A 134 -24.81 -7.24 9.35
N LEU A 135 -23.52 -6.88 9.32
CA LEU A 135 -22.93 -5.87 8.45
C LEU A 135 -21.90 -6.47 7.48
N THR A 136 -21.83 -7.79 7.34
CA THR A 136 -20.83 -8.44 6.48
C THR A 136 -20.84 -7.89 5.06
N ASP A 137 -21.99 -7.92 4.37
CA ASP A 137 -22.10 -7.42 2.99
C ASP A 137 -21.69 -5.95 2.82
N PRO A 138 -22.21 -4.99 3.62
CA PRO A 138 -21.78 -3.60 3.49
C PRO A 138 -20.31 -3.40 3.89
N LEU A 139 -19.77 -4.13 4.87
CA LEU A 139 -18.36 -4.06 5.25
C LEU A 139 -17.46 -4.58 4.14
N THR A 140 -17.81 -5.69 3.51
CA THR A 140 -17.10 -6.24 2.35
C THR A 140 -17.09 -5.26 1.20
N LEU A 141 -18.26 -4.71 0.84
CA LEU A 141 -18.38 -3.73 -0.24
C LEU A 141 -17.54 -2.47 0.03
N VAL A 142 -17.69 -1.88 1.22
CA VAL A 142 -16.93 -0.68 1.62
C VAL A 142 -15.43 -0.99 1.65
N GLY A 143 -15.04 -2.16 2.17
CA GLY A 143 -13.66 -2.61 2.21
C GLY A 143 -13.02 -2.61 0.83
N TYR A 144 -13.64 -3.29 -0.13
CA TYR A 144 -13.13 -3.34 -1.49
C TYR A 144 -13.18 -2.00 -2.20
N LEU A 145 -14.22 -1.19 -2.01
CA LEU A 145 -14.30 0.15 -2.61
C LEU A 145 -13.16 1.06 -2.12
N LEU A 146 -12.86 1.06 -0.82
CA LEU A 146 -11.77 1.85 -0.26
C LEU A 146 -10.39 1.37 -0.75
N ILE A 147 -10.19 0.06 -0.87
CA ILE A 147 -8.97 -0.49 -1.45
C ILE A 147 -8.86 -0.09 -2.93
N ALA A 148 -9.96 -0.17 -3.69
CA ALA A 148 -10.01 0.24 -5.09
C ALA A 148 -9.70 1.72 -5.27
N VAL A 149 -10.23 2.60 -4.41
CA VAL A 149 -9.90 4.03 -4.40
C VAL A 149 -8.40 4.24 -4.17
N ALA A 150 -7.80 3.55 -3.20
CA ALA A 150 -6.36 3.65 -2.94
C ALA A 150 -5.53 3.26 -4.18
N TRP A 151 -5.90 2.18 -4.86
CA TRP A 151 -5.25 1.74 -6.09
C TRP A 151 -5.48 2.67 -7.28
N ALA A 152 -6.69 3.25 -7.40
CA ALA A 152 -7.02 4.17 -8.48
C ALA A 152 -6.10 5.39 -8.49
N PHE A 153 -5.75 5.94 -7.32
CA PHE A 153 -4.74 7.02 -7.21
C PHE A 153 -3.40 6.60 -7.80
N LEU A 154 -2.87 5.44 -7.37
CA LEU A 154 -1.59 4.95 -7.88
C LEU A 154 -1.60 4.71 -9.38
N VAL A 155 -2.67 4.08 -9.89
CA VAL A 155 -2.80 3.78 -11.32
C VAL A 155 -2.89 5.07 -12.13
N ALA A 156 -3.63 6.07 -11.66
CA ALA A 156 -3.70 7.38 -12.30
C ALA A 156 -2.33 8.07 -12.32
N ASP A 157 -1.62 8.09 -11.19
CA ASP A 157 -0.27 8.68 -11.09
C ASP A 157 0.70 7.98 -12.04
N LEU A 158 0.73 6.65 -12.04
CA LEU A 158 1.55 5.84 -12.96
C LEU A 158 1.20 6.09 -14.43
N TRP A 159 -0.08 6.15 -14.76
CA TRP A 159 -0.54 6.43 -16.12
C TRP A 159 -0.04 7.80 -16.59
N THR A 160 -0.23 8.84 -15.77
CA THR A 160 0.22 10.20 -16.11
C THR A 160 1.72 10.30 -16.28
N ALA A 161 2.50 9.54 -15.51
CA ALA A 161 3.96 9.50 -15.61
C ALA A 161 4.43 8.76 -16.89
N LEU A 162 3.68 7.77 -17.36
CA LEU A 162 4.02 6.98 -18.54
C LEU A 162 3.55 7.62 -19.86
N THR A 163 2.49 8.43 -19.86
CA THR A 163 2.03 9.13 -21.06
C THR A 163 2.81 10.42 -21.31
N PRO A 164 3.57 10.54 -22.43
CA PRO A 164 4.25 11.78 -22.77
C PRO A 164 3.24 12.92 -22.95
N ARG A 165 3.43 14.07 -22.29
CA ARG A 165 2.71 15.28 -22.68
C ARG A 165 3.25 15.74 -24.03
N ALA A 166 2.38 15.85 -25.03
CA ALA A 166 2.73 16.49 -26.29
C ALA A 166 3.30 17.88 -26.01
N PRO A 167 4.44 18.27 -26.61
CA PRO A 167 4.96 19.62 -26.47
C PRO A 167 3.88 20.59 -26.96
N VAL A 168 3.48 21.52 -26.10
CA VAL A 168 2.69 22.67 -26.52
C VAL A 168 3.59 23.45 -27.46
N THR A 169 3.38 23.30 -28.76
CA THR A 169 3.96 24.20 -29.76
C THR A 169 3.39 25.58 -29.50
N GLY A 170 4.13 26.38 -28.74
CA GLY A 170 3.88 27.81 -28.65
C GLY A 170 3.95 28.41 -30.06
N PRO A 171 3.16 29.46 -30.36
CA PRO A 171 3.18 30.07 -31.68
C PRO A 171 4.62 30.50 -32.00
N ALA A 172 5.08 30.08 -33.19
CA ALA A 172 6.38 30.45 -33.73
C ALA A 172 6.54 31.96 -33.61
N THR A 173 7.54 32.40 -32.85
CA THR A 173 8.04 33.77 -32.96
C THR A 173 8.56 33.94 -34.37
N GLU A 174 7.75 34.55 -35.23
CA GLU A 174 8.21 35.12 -36.49
C GLU A 174 9.33 36.11 -36.15
N SER A 175 10.56 35.70 -36.43
CA SER A 175 11.70 36.59 -36.52
C SER A 175 11.49 37.51 -37.71
N LEU A 176 10.84 38.65 -37.48
CA LEU A 176 10.89 39.77 -38.41
C LEU A 176 12.27 40.42 -38.29
N SER A 177 13.15 40.00 -39.19
CA SER A 177 14.33 40.75 -39.59
C SER A 177 13.94 41.73 -40.68
N GLU A 178 13.83 43.01 -40.37
CA GLU A 178 14.17 44.16 -41.25
C GLU A 178 14.68 45.32 -40.39
#